data_AF-A0A5E4LVP7-F1
#
_entry.id   AF-A0A5E4LVP7-F1
#
_cell.length_a   1.000
_cell.length_b   1.000
_cell.length_c   1.000
_cell.angle_alpha   90.00
_cell.angle_beta   90.00
_cell.angle_gamma   90.00
#
_symmetry.space_group_name_H-M   'P 1'
#
loop_
_entity.id
_entity.type
_entity.pdbx_description
1 polymer ?
#
loop_
_entity_poly.entity_id
_entity_poly.type
_entity_poly.pdbx_seq_one_letter_code
_entity_poly.pdbx_strand_id
1 'polypeptide(L)'
;MFPGDNVDFGKCIKAAILPTLAIIVLGIIAVVIGAIPFLSLVLCCVGWPMGLITLALLTWAGFNAGKEGQGMGGGAVAGLGAGLLSSIVIAILNFIVSLLGFAVGTAMGNDLVSGLINGPAGAIVLQALGIIFWAVCGLVLGVVGALVAGNK
;
A
#
# COMPACT_ATOMS: atom_id res chain seq x y z
N MET A 1 17.98 16.68 10.93
CA MET A 1 18.99 15.60 10.94
C MET A 1 19.61 15.60 12.31
N PHE A 2 19.36 14.59 13.14
CA PHE A 2 20.12 14.45 14.39
C PHE A 2 21.49 13.84 14.06
N PRO A 3 22.59 14.42 14.53
CA PRO A 3 23.93 13.91 14.27
C PRO A 3 24.14 12.58 15.00
N GLY A 4 24.26 11.46 14.27
CA GLY A 4 24.62 10.15 14.81
C GLY A 4 23.87 8.93 14.25
N ASP A 5 22.75 9.11 13.55
CA ASP A 5 21.97 7.99 13.00
C ASP A 5 22.63 7.43 11.72
N ASN A 6 23.50 6.44 11.87
CA ASN A 6 23.85 5.56 10.75
C ASN A 6 22.62 4.69 10.46
N VAL A 7 21.80 5.11 9.50
CA VAL A 7 20.64 4.34 9.03
C VAL A 7 21.14 3.03 8.41
N ASP A 8 20.98 1.94 9.14
CA ASP A 8 21.35 0.60 8.68
C ASP A 8 20.18 0.01 7.89
N PHE A 9 20.22 0.16 6.58
CA PHE A 9 19.14 -0.23 5.67
C PHE A 9 18.73 -1.71 5.82
N GLY A 10 19.65 -2.60 6.19
CA GLY A 10 19.34 -4.02 6.36
C GLY A 10 18.35 -4.29 7.49
N LYS A 11 18.45 -3.52 8.57
CA LYS A 11 17.56 -3.55 9.73
C LYS A 11 16.19 -2.93 9.43
N CYS A 12 16.18 -1.76 8.77
CA CYS A 12 14.94 -1.15 8.26
C CYS A 12 14.13 -2.09 7.36
N ILE A 13 14.80 -2.82 6.46
CA ILE A 13 14.15 -3.78 5.56
C ILE A 13 13.55 -4.94 6.36
N LYS A 14 14.28 -5.51 7.32
CA LYS A 14 13.75 -6.60 8.17
C LYS A 14 12.53 -6.15 8.98
N ALA A 15 12.58 -4.95 9.54
CA ALA A 15 11.46 -4.35 10.27
C ALA A 15 10.24 -4.09 9.37
N ALA A 16 10.47 -3.80 8.08
CA ALA A 16 9.43 -3.50 7.10
C ALA A 16 8.82 -4.72 6.40
N ILE A 17 9.53 -5.85 6.29
CA ILE A 17 9.07 -7.04 5.52
C ILE A 17 7.72 -7.56 6.02
N LEU A 18 7.58 -7.77 7.32
CA LEU A 18 6.37 -8.35 7.91
C LEU A 18 5.12 -7.46 7.73
N PRO A 19 5.18 -6.14 8.02
CA PRO A 19 4.05 -5.25 7.73
C PRO A 19 3.80 -5.12 6.22
N THR A 20 4.84 -5.11 5.37
CA THR A 20 4.67 -5.07 3.90
C THR A 20 3.90 -6.29 3.40
N LEU A 21 4.27 -7.49 3.84
CA LEU A 21 3.57 -8.73 3.49
C LEU A 21 2.11 -8.72 3.96
N ALA A 22 1.84 -8.25 5.17
CA ALA A 22 0.48 -8.14 5.69
C ALA A 22 -0.38 -7.18 4.84
N ILE A 23 0.18 -6.03 4.42
CA ILE A 23 -0.52 -5.09 3.54
C ILE A 23 -0.77 -5.72 2.16
N ILE A 24 0.20 -6.46 1.60
CA ILE A 24 0.02 -7.16 0.32
C ILE A 24 -1.10 -8.20 0.41
N VAL A 25 -1.13 -9.01 1.48
CA VAL A 25 -2.19 -10.02 1.69
C VAL A 25 -3.56 -9.36 1.82
N LEU A 26 -3.67 -8.30 2.63
CA LEU A 26 -4.90 -7.51 2.75
C LEU A 26 -5.33 -6.92 1.39
N GLY A 27 -4.37 -6.41 0.61
CA GLY A 27 -4.61 -5.90 -0.73
C GLY A 27 -5.12 -6.97 -1.69
N ILE A 28 -4.54 -8.17 -1.67
CA ILE A 28 -5.03 -9.31 -2.48
C ILE A 28 -6.48 -9.65 -2.09
N ILE A 29 -6.78 -9.74 -0.80
CA ILE A 29 -8.15 -10.02 -0.32
C ILE A 29 -9.12 -8.93 -0.81
N ALA A 30 -8.73 -7.65 -0.70
CA ALA A 30 -9.53 -6.52 -1.16
C ALA A 30 -9.81 -6.59 -2.68
N VAL A 31 -8.78 -6.92 -3.47
CA VAL A 31 -8.88 -7.06 -4.93
C VAL A 31 -9.79 -8.23 -5.31
N VAL A 32 -9.67 -9.39 -4.63
CA VAL A 32 -10.52 -10.56 -4.88
C VAL A 32 -11.99 -10.27 -4.55
N ILE A 33 -12.25 -9.62 -3.43
CA ILE A 33 -13.62 -9.19 -3.06
C ILE A 33 -14.14 -8.18 -4.11
N GLY A 34 -13.28 -7.31 -4.63
CA GLY A 34 -13.62 -6.27 -5.62
C GLY A 34 -13.92 -6.75 -7.01
N ALA A 35 -13.44 -7.94 -7.36
CA ALA A 35 -13.78 -8.58 -8.62
C ALA A 35 -15.26 -9.03 -8.69
N ILE A 36 -15.99 -9.05 -7.57
CA ILE A 36 -17.39 -9.49 -7.51
C ILE A 36 -18.31 -8.24 -7.60
N PRO A 37 -19.06 -8.03 -8.71
CA PRO A 37 -19.81 -6.79 -8.96
C PRO A 37 -20.84 -6.44 -7.88
N PHE A 38 -21.42 -7.46 -7.23
CA PHE A 38 -22.43 -7.28 -6.18
C PHE A 38 -21.84 -6.91 -4.81
N LEU A 39 -20.53 -7.10 -4.61
CA LEU A 39 -19.82 -6.79 -3.36
C LEU A 39 -19.16 -5.40 -3.37
N SER A 40 -19.24 -4.61 -4.45
CA SER A 40 -18.59 -3.28 -4.47
C SER A 40 -19.17 -2.32 -3.42
N LEU A 41 -20.45 -2.45 -3.08
CA LEU A 41 -21.10 -1.68 -2.01
C LEU A 41 -20.65 -2.16 -0.62
N VAL A 42 -20.37 -3.45 -0.46
CA VAL A 42 -19.81 -4.05 0.76
C VAL A 42 -18.33 -3.65 0.93
N LEU A 43 -17.60 -3.43 -0.17
CA LEU A 43 -16.24 -2.93 -0.16
C LEU A 43 -16.10 -1.51 0.38
N CYS A 44 -17.12 -0.67 0.30
CA CYS A 44 -17.09 0.61 1.01
C CYS A 44 -17.08 0.39 2.53
N CYS A 45 -17.81 -0.61 3.02
CA CYS A 45 -17.90 -0.96 4.44
C CYS A 45 -16.67 -1.73 4.95
N VAL A 46 -16.01 -2.52 4.11
CA VAL A 46 -14.83 -3.33 4.47
C VAL A 46 -13.52 -2.59 4.13
N GLY A 47 -13.52 -1.76 3.09
CA GLY A 47 -12.37 -0.99 2.62
C GLY A 47 -11.91 0.07 3.61
N TRP A 48 -12.84 0.72 4.32
CA TRP A 48 -12.48 1.70 5.35
C TRP A 48 -11.75 1.05 6.55
N PRO A 49 -12.26 -0.05 7.15
CA PRO A 49 -11.51 -0.82 8.14
C PRO A 49 -10.15 -1.30 7.65
N MET A 50 -10.07 -1.81 6.41
CA MET A 50 -8.79 -2.26 5.84
C MET A 50 -7.79 -1.11 5.68
N GLY A 51 -8.24 0.08 5.26
CA GLY A 51 -7.39 1.27 5.19
C GLY A 51 -6.82 1.66 6.55
N LEU A 52 -7.61 1.60 7.61
CA LEU A 52 -7.14 1.85 8.98
C LEU A 52 -6.10 0.82 9.44
N ILE A 53 -6.29 -0.46 9.10
CA ILE A 53 -5.32 -1.52 9.37
C ILE A 53 -4.02 -1.26 8.60
N THR A 54 -4.08 -0.84 7.33
CA THR A 54 -2.90 -0.49 6.53
C THR A 54 -2.11 0.65 7.18
N LEU A 55 -2.78 1.71 7.66
CA LEU A 55 -2.11 2.82 8.37
C LEU A 55 -1.46 2.34 9.68
N ALA A 56 -2.12 1.44 10.42
CA ALA A 56 -1.54 0.86 11.63
C ALA A 56 -0.29 0.01 11.31
N LEU A 57 -0.30 -0.77 10.23
CA LEU A 57 0.83 -1.59 9.79
C LEU A 57 2.02 -0.73 9.32
N LEU A 58 1.76 0.40 8.64
CA LEU A 58 2.80 1.36 8.26
C LEU A 58 3.45 2.02 9.49
N THR A 59 2.63 2.37 10.48
CA THR A 59 3.12 2.91 11.76
C THR A 59 3.93 1.86 12.52
N TRP A 60 3.52 0.60 12.46
CA TRP A 60 4.21 -0.51 13.10
C TRP A 60 5.58 -0.82 12.45
N ALA A 61 5.70 -0.67 11.13
CA ALA A 61 6.98 -0.75 10.43
C ALA A 61 8.00 0.27 10.96
N GLY A 62 7.55 1.52 11.14
CA GLY A 62 8.34 2.58 11.76
C GLY A 62 8.72 2.29 13.21
N PHE A 63 7.78 1.77 13.99
CA PHE A 63 7.99 1.41 15.40
C PHE A 63 9.03 0.28 15.57
N ASN A 64 8.99 -0.75 14.72
CA ASN A 64 9.99 -1.82 14.75
C ASN A 64 11.39 -1.31 14.36
N ALA A 65 11.48 -0.44 13.35
CA ALA A 65 12.75 0.19 13.00
C ALA A 65 13.29 1.05 14.16
N GLY A 66 12.43 1.85 14.80
CA GLY A 66 12.81 2.65 15.97
C GLY A 66 13.29 1.80 17.15
N LYS A 67 12.66 0.63 17.39
CA LYS A 67 13.13 -0.34 18.40
C LYS A 67 14.50 -0.93 18.11
N GLU A 68 14.90 -0.99 16.84
CA GLU A 68 16.23 -1.44 16.44
C GLU A 68 17.30 -0.34 16.51
N GLY A 69 16.95 0.84 17.05
CA GLY A 69 17.86 1.95 17.27
C GLY A 69 18.10 2.82 16.03
N GLN A 70 17.21 2.76 15.03
CA GLN A 70 17.35 3.47 13.75
C GLN A 70 16.93 4.95 13.76
N GLY A 71 16.47 5.45 14.91
CA GLY A 71 15.93 6.79 15.05
C GLY A 71 14.77 7.08 14.10
N MET A 72 14.47 8.37 13.90
CA MET A 72 13.41 8.82 12.99
C MET A 72 13.75 8.51 11.52
N GLY A 73 15.04 8.54 11.16
CA GLY A 73 15.50 8.37 9.78
C GLY A 73 15.21 6.97 9.26
N GLY A 74 15.56 5.91 10.00
CA GLY A 74 15.25 4.57 9.56
C GLY A 74 13.78 4.18 9.77
N GLY A 75 13.06 4.84 10.69
CA GLY A 75 11.59 4.78 10.74
C GLY A 75 10.92 5.27 9.47
N ALA A 76 11.35 6.42 8.95
CA ALA A 76 10.88 7.00 7.69
C ALA A 76 11.17 6.07 6.51
N VAL A 77 12.38 5.51 6.44
CA VAL A 77 12.79 4.59 5.36
C VAL A 77 12.03 3.28 5.42
N ALA A 78 11.81 2.71 6.61
CA ALA A 78 11.03 1.48 6.77
C ALA A 78 9.56 1.69 6.40
N GLY A 79 8.95 2.79 6.84
CA GLY A 79 7.57 3.14 6.50
C GLY A 79 7.37 3.48 5.02
N LEU A 80 8.29 4.26 4.43
CA LEU A 80 8.28 4.55 2.99
C LEU A 80 8.49 3.28 2.16
N GLY A 81 9.45 2.44 2.54
CA GLY A 81 9.71 1.17 1.86
C GLY A 81 8.51 0.25 1.90
N ALA A 82 7.87 0.11 3.07
CA ALA A 82 6.66 -0.70 3.21
C ALA A 82 5.51 -0.16 2.36
N GLY A 83 5.23 1.14 2.44
CA GLY A 83 4.17 1.78 1.67
C GLY A 83 4.40 1.71 0.17
N LEU A 84 5.62 1.98 -0.30
CA LEU A 84 5.96 1.94 -1.73
C LEU A 84 5.86 0.51 -2.28
N LEU A 85 6.50 -0.47 -1.63
CA LEU A 85 6.53 -1.86 -2.10
C LEU A 85 5.14 -2.49 -2.12
N SER A 86 4.35 -2.29 -1.05
CA SER A 86 2.99 -2.83 -1.01
C SER A 86 2.11 -2.21 -2.09
N SER A 87 2.25 -0.89 -2.34
CA SER A 87 1.44 -0.19 -3.34
C SER A 87 1.78 -0.61 -4.75
N ILE A 88 3.06 -0.85 -5.06
CA ILE A 88 3.47 -1.35 -6.37
C ILE A 88 2.86 -2.73 -6.65
N VAL A 89 2.94 -3.64 -5.68
CA VAL A 89 2.38 -4.99 -5.82
C VAL A 89 0.86 -4.95 -6.00
N ILE A 90 0.17 -4.17 -5.16
CA ILE A 90 -1.29 -3.98 -5.26
C ILE A 90 -1.68 -3.32 -6.58
N ALA A 91 -0.89 -2.36 -7.06
CA ALA A 91 -1.14 -1.71 -8.35
C ALA A 91 -1.03 -2.67 -9.52
N ILE A 92 -0.01 -3.53 -9.53
CA ILE A 92 0.13 -4.58 -10.55
C ILE A 92 -1.06 -5.54 -10.51
N LEU A 93 -1.51 -5.95 -9.32
CA LEU A 93 -2.67 -6.84 -9.18
C LEU A 93 -3.97 -6.19 -9.68
N ASN A 94 -4.24 -4.94 -9.28
CA ASN A 94 -5.39 -4.19 -9.76
C ASN A 94 -5.34 -3.97 -11.27
N PHE A 95 -4.15 -3.79 -11.85
CA PHE A 95 -3.99 -3.67 -13.29
C PHE A 95 -4.34 -4.97 -14.01
N ILE A 96 -3.89 -6.12 -13.49
CA ILE A 96 -4.25 -7.45 -14.02
C ILE A 96 -5.77 -7.69 -13.92
N VAL A 97 -6.38 -7.35 -12.79
CA VAL A 97 -7.84 -7.49 -12.61
C VAL A 97 -8.62 -6.53 -13.51
N SER A 98 -8.13 -5.31 -13.72
CA SER A 98 -8.73 -4.36 -14.66
C SER A 98 -8.67 -4.87 -16.11
N LEU A 99 -7.57 -5.52 -16.50
CA LEU A 99 -7.45 -6.16 -17.82
C LEU A 99 -8.40 -7.36 -17.97
N LEU A 100 -8.57 -8.18 -16.92
CA LEU A 100 -9.56 -9.27 -16.88
C LEU A 100 -10.98 -8.73 -17.00
N GLY A 101 -11.34 -7.69 -16.23
CA GLY A 101 -12.64 -7.03 -16.30
C GLY A 101 -12.93 -6.41 -17.67
N PHE A 102 -11.91 -5.82 -18.31
CA PHE A 102 -11.99 -5.31 -19.68
C PHE A 102 -12.20 -6.43 -20.72
N ALA A 103 -11.49 -7.56 -20.59
CA ALA A 103 -11.64 -8.71 -21.49
C ALA A 103 -13.04 -9.34 -21.38
N VAL A 104 -13.60 -9.43 -20.16
CA VAL A 104 -14.98 -9.89 -19.94
C VAL A 104 -16.00 -8.88 -20.46
N GLY A 105 -15.80 -7.58 -20.21
CA GLY A 105 -16.71 -6.51 -20.67
C GLY A 105 -16.78 -6.36 -22.19
N THR A 106 -15.66 -6.50 -22.88
CA THR A 106 -15.62 -6.50 -24.36
C THR A 106 -16.23 -7.78 -24.94
N ALA A 107 -16.04 -8.94 -24.30
CA ALA A 107 -16.71 -10.18 -24.68
C ALA A 107 -18.25 -10.15 -24.49
N MET A 108 -18.76 -9.31 -23.57
CA MET A 108 -20.20 -9.11 -23.33
C MET A 108 -20.83 -7.99 -24.20
N GLY A 109 -20.11 -7.49 -25.22
CA GLY A 109 -20.67 -6.59 -26.24
C GLY A 109 -20.55 -5.10 -25.94
N ASN A 110 -19.71 -4.70 -24.98
CA ASN A 110 -19.48 -3.29 -24.68
C ASN A 110 -18.48 -2.65 -25.66
N ASP A 111 -18.70 -1.38 -26.02
CA ASP A 111 -17.89 -0.66 -27.00
C ASP A 111 -16.40 -0.60 -26.57
N LEU A 112 -15.51 -1.11 -27.43
CA LEU A 112 -14.06 -1.23 -27.17
C LEU A 112 -13.41 0.09 -26.73
N VAL A 113 -13.86 1.21 -27.30
CA VAL A 113 -13.32 2.55 -27.02
C VAL A 113 -13.76 3.06 -25.64
N SER A 114 -15.02 2.83 -25.25
CA SER A 114 -15.55 3.22 -23.94
C SER A 114 -14.98 2.35 -22.82
N GLY A 115 -14.80 1.04 -23.08
CA GLY A 115 -14.18 0.10 -22.14
C GLY A 115 -12.69 0.35 -21.92
N LEU A 116 -11.95 0.82 -22.92
CA LEU A 116 -10.51 1.10 -22.81
C LEU A 116 -10.23 2.41 -22.03
N ILE A 117 -11.04 3.45 -22.27
CA ILE A 117 -10.89 4.77 -21.63
C ILE A 117 -11.35 4.73 -20.16
N ASN A 118 -12.50 4.09 -19.87
CA ASN A 118 -13.02 3.96 -18.51
C ASN A 118 -12.43 2.77 -17.72
N GLY A 119 -11.71 1.87 -18.39
CA GLY A 119 -11.08 0.70 -17.76
C GLY A 119 -9.60 0.94 -17.45
N PRO A 120 -8.67 0.35 -18.23
CA PRO A 120 -7.25 0.33 -17.88
C PRO A 120 -6.57 1.71 -17.92
N ALA A 121 -6.98 2.63 -18.81
CA ALA A 121 -6.32 3.93 -18.93
C ALA A 121 -6.60 4.86 -17.73
N GLY A 122 -7.86 4.95 -17.28
CA GLY A 122 -8.24 5.69 -16.07
C GLY A 122 -7.71 5.03 -14.79
N ALA A 123 -7.65 3.70 -14.77
CA ALA A 123 -7.07 2.96 -13.65
C ALA A 123 -5.59 3.30 -13.46
N ILE A 124 -4.76 3.36 -14.52
CA ILE A 124 -3.31 3.63 -14.42
C ILE A 124 -3.02 4.96 -13.70
N VAL A 125 -3.77 6.03 -14.02
CA VAL A 125 -3.56 7.35 -13.40
C VAL A 125 -3.94 7.33 -11.92
N LEU A 126 -5.07 6.71 -11.56
CA LEU A 126 -5.48 6.56 -10.16
C LEU A 126 -4.49 5.70 -9.36
N GLN A 127 -3.96 4.65 -9.98
CA GLN A 127 -3.02 3.74 -9.34
C GLN A 127 -1.65 4.41 -9.09
N ALA A 128 -1.18 5.22 -10.04
CA ALA A 128 0.05 6.00 -9.87
C ALA A 128 -0.06 7.01 -8.70
N LEU A 129 -1.20 7.71 -8.61
CA LEU A 129 -1.49 8.59 -7.47
C LEU A 129 -1.58 7.82 -6.15
N GLY A 130 -2.18 6.62 -6.18
CA GLY A 130 -2.24 5.72 -5.02
C GLY A 130 -0.86 5.33 -4.49
N ILE A 131 0.07 4.97 -5.38
CA ILE A 131 1.45 4.62 -4.99
C ILE A 131 2.14 5.79 -4.29
N ILE A 132 2.03 7.00 -4.85
CA ILE A 132 2.64 8.20 -4.28
C ILE A 132 2.01 8.52 -2.92
N PHE A 133 0.68 8.48 -2.83
CA PHE A 133 -0.05 8.75 -1.59
C PHE A 133 0.37 7.80 -0.47
N TRP A 134 0.37 6.49 -0.72
CA TRP A 134 0.72 5.48 0.27
C TRP A 134 2.22 5.49 0.63
N ALA A 135 3.11 5.89 -0.28
CA ALA A 135 4.52 6.11 0.03
C ALA A 135 4.70 7.30 0.99
N VAL A 136 3.98 8.40 0.78
CA VAL A 136 4.00 9.58 1.67
C VAL A 136 3.38 9.26 3.02
N CYS A 137 2.22 8.59 3.05
CA CYS A 137 1.61 8.10 4.29
C CYS A 137 2.57 7.14 5.03
N GLY A 138 3.23 6.24 4.32
CA GLY A 138 4.23 5.33 4.86
C GLY A 138 5.40 6.08 5.50
N LEU A 139 5.92 7.12 4.84
CA LEU A 139 6.99 7.96 5.38
C LEU A 139 6.56 8.64 6.69
N VAL A 140 5.41 9.31 6.69
CA VAL A 140 4.93 10.08 7.86
C VAL A 140 4.63 9.15 9.02
N LEU A 141 3.91 8.06 8.78
CA LEU A 141 3.55 7.09 9.81
C LEU A 141 4.76 6.29 10.29
N GLY A 142 5.73 6.04 9.40
CA GLY A 142 7.02 5.46 9.75
C GLY A 142 7.81 6.33 10.74
N VAL A 143 7.83 7.64 10.53
CA VAL A 143 8.42 8.61 11.47
C VAL A 143 7.68 8.61 12.81
N VAL A 144 6.34 8.65 12.78
CA VAL A 144 5.51 8.61 14.00
C VAL A 144 5.75 7.32 14.79
N GLY A 145 5.82 6.17 14.11
CA GLY A 145 6.12 4.89 14.73
C GLY A 145 7.48 4.86 15.41
N ALA A 146 8.53 5.34 14.73
CA ALA A 146 9.88 5.39 15.30
C ALA A 146 9.99 6.37 16.48
N LEU A 147 9.27 7.49 16.43
CA LEU A 147 9.15 8.45 17.53
C LEU A 147 8.53 7.81 18.78
N VAL A 148 7.46 7.05 18.61
CA VAL A 148 6.80 6.33 19.71
C VAL A 148 7.71 5.24 20.29
N ALA A 149 8.56 4.62 19.46
CA ALA A 149 9.55 3.63 19.93
C ALA A 149 10.69 4.26 20.73
N GLY A 150 11.17 5.44 20.33
CA GLY A 150 12.27 6.15 21.01
C GLY A 150 11.87 6.89 22.30
N ASN A 151 10.58 7.06 22.57
CA ASN A 151 10.05 7.60 23.84
C ASN A 151 9.86 6.53 24.94
N LYS A 152 10.36 5.30 24.71
CA LYS A 152 10.39 4.20 25.68
C LYS A 152 11.82 3.89 26.09
#